data_AF-A0A378IZ05-F1
#
_entry.id   AF-A0A378IZ05-F1
#
_cell.length_a   1.000
_cell.length_b   1.000
_cell.length_c   1.000
_cell.angle_alpha   90.00
_cell.angle_beta   90.00
_cell.angle_gamma   90.00
#
_symmetry.space_group_name_H-M   'P 1'
#
loop_
_entity.id
_entity.type
_entity.pdbx_description
1 polymer ?
#
loop_
_entity_poly.entity_id
_entity_poly.type
_entity_poly.pdbx_seq_one_letter_code
_entity_poly.pdbx_strand_id
1 'polypeptide(L)'
;MNKIFLFILLFFSQMIVANAAQKSVSCVLQGLKDPISFVVPSKADDLPQIDFPYAVKTILFSLRDKNLLLVAVDKDDASRMRIFLSAQAHTKKQRYDGQFMADYGGNQLQLDNGPVSCEIK
;
A
#
# COMPACT_ATOMS: atom_id res chain seq x y z
N MET A 1 -20.26 43.15 35.65
CA MET A 1 -20.48 42.47 34.35
C MET A 1 -19.14 42.08 33.76
N ASN A 2 -18.59 40.90 34.07
CA ASN A 2 -17.30 40.48 33.46
C ASN A 2 -16.99 38.97 33.53
N LYS A 3 -18.00 38.11 33.67
CA LYS A 3 -17.80 36.64 33.82
C LYS A 3 -18.41 35.81 32.69
N ILE A 4 -19.18 36.42 31.79
CA ILE A 4 -19.88 35.71 30.71
C ILE A 4 -19.01 35.58 29.45
N PHE A 5 -18.04 36.47 29.25
CA PHE A 5 -17.20 36.47 28.05
C PHE A 5 -16.14 35.36 28.06
N LEU A 6 -15.74 34.87 29.25
CA LEU A 6 -14.69 33.86 29.38
C LEU A 6 -15.18 32.43 29.08
N PHE A 7 -16.48 32.17 29.14
CA PHE A 7 -17.04 30.84 28.89
C PHE A 7 -17.22 30.52 27.40
N ILE A 8 -17.28 31.52 26.52
CA ILE A 8 -17.49 31.32 25.08
C ILE A 8 -16.19 30.93 24.36
N LEU A 9 -15.02 31.35 24.85
CA LEU A 9 -13.73 31.00 24.24
C LEU A 9 -13.27 29.56 24.49
N LEU A 10 -13.83 28.87 25.49
CA LEU A 10 -13.43 27.50 25.86
C LEU A 10 -14.18 26.41 25.09
N PHE A 11 -15.21 26.76 24.29
CA PHE A 11 -15.96 25.77 23.51
C PHE A 11 -15.39 25.50 22.11
N PHE A 12 -14.43 26.31 21.62
CA PHE A 12 -13.85 26.13 20.28
C PHE A 12 -12.52 25.38 20.23
N SER A 13 -12.00 24.89 21.36
CA SER A 13 -10.75 24.10 21.37
C SER A 13 -10.95 22.61 21.08
N GLN A 14 -12.17 22.18 20.73
CA GLN A 14 -12.44 20.78 20.48
C GLN A 14 -12.25 20.43 19.00
N MET A 15 -11.22 19.62 18.78
CA MET A 15 -11.08 18.69 17.65
C MET A 15 -10.64 19.29 16.30
N ILE A 16 -9.42 19.83 16.25
CA ILE A 16 -8.62 19.64 15.03
C ILE A 16 -8.12 18.18 15.09
N VAL A 17 -8.95 17.24 14.64
CA VAL A 17 -8.44 15.90 14.31
C VAL A 17 -7.64 16.11 13.03
N ALA A 18 -6.33 16.24 13.16
CA ALA A 18 -5.43 16.18 12.02
C ALA A 18 -5.60 14.78 11.41
N ASN A 19 -6.44 14.66 10.39
CA ASN A 19 -6.57 13.45 9.61
C ASN A 19 -5.28 13.34 8.81
N ALA A 20 -4.26 12.70 9.39
CA ALA A 20 -3.03 12.42 8.67
C ALA A 20 -3.42 11.61 7.43
N ALA A 21 -3.24 12.19 6.24
CA ALA A 21 -3.57 11.54 4.99
C ALA A 21 -2.94 10.14 4.98
N GLN A 22 -3.77 9.11 4.85
CA GLN A 22 -3.30 7.74 4.92
C GLN A 22 -2.38 7.47 3.74
N LYS A 23 -1.11 7.17 4.02
CA LYS A 23 -0.09 6.94 2.99
C LYS A 23 -0.53 5.82 2.06
N SER A 24 -0.22 5.97 0.79
CA SER A 24 -0.43 4.93 -0.22
C SER A 24 0.89 4.58 -0.90
N VAL A 25 0.98 3.37 -1.43
CA VAL A 25 2.09 2.93 -2.27
C VAL A 25 1.54 2.69 -3.67
N SER A 26 2.26 3.19 -4.67
CA SER A 26 1.96 2.98 -6.09
C SER A 26 3.19 2.38 -6.77
N CYS A 27 3.06 1.17 -7.30
CA CYS A 27 4.13 0.41 -7.92
C CYS A 27 3.90 0.28 -9.43
N VAL A 28 4.79 0.87 -10.22
CA VAL A 28 4.83 0.71 -11.67
C VAL A 28 5.61 -0.55 -12.00
N LEU A 29 4.94 -1.50 -12.65
CA LEU A 29 5.50 -2.78 -13.07
C LEU A 29 5.97 -2.65 -14.52
N GLN A 30 7.27 -2.82 -14.78
CA GLN A 30 7.80 -2.64 -16.13
C GLN A 30 7.18 -3.65 -17.10
N GLY A 31 6.67 -3.16 -18.22
CA GLY A 31 6.02 -3.98 -19.25
C GLY A 31 4.51 -4.16 -19.05
N LEU A 32 3.96 -3.74 -17.91
CA LEU A 32 2.52 -3.73 -17.65
C LEU A 32 1.97 -2.32 -17.66
N LYS A 33 0.71 -2.19 -18.08
CA LYS A 33 0.04 -0.89 -18.22
C LYS A 33 -0.41 -0.31 -16.89
N ASP A 34 -0.95 -1.17 -16.03
CA ASP A 34 -1.63 -0.74 -14.81
C ASP A 34 -0.71 -0.92 -13.59
N PRO A 35 -0.53 0.11 -12.75
CA PRO A 35 0.26 -0.02 -11.53
C PRO A 35 -0.50 -0.81 -10.46
N ILE A 36 0.23 -1.47 -9.58
CA ILE A 36 -0.34 -2.01 -8.34
C ILE A 36 -0.32 -0.90 -7.30
N SER A 37 -1.49 -0.55 -6.77
CA SER A 37 -1.62 0.48 -5.73
C SER A 37 -2.33 -0.06 -4.50
N PHE A 38 -1.90 0.39 -3.33
CA PHE A 38 -2.53 0.01 -2.07
C PHE A 38 -2.30 1.06 -0.98
N VAL A 39 -3.21 1.08 -0.02
CA VAL A 39 -3.12 1.94 1.16
C VAL A 39 -2.23 1.26 2.20
N VAL A 40 -1.31 2.02 2.80
CA VAL A 40 -0.47 1.53 3.90
C VAL A 40 -1.36 1.34 5.15
N PRO A 41 -1.41 0.14 5.73
CA PRO A 41 -2.18 -0.09 6.94
C PRO A 41 -1.67 0.74 8.11
N SER A 42 -2.58 1.26 8.93
CA SER A 42 -2.22 2.09 10.10
C SER A 42 -1.62 1.26 11.25
N LYS A 43 -1.88 -0.05 11.29
CA LYS A 43 -1.32 -0.98 12.28
C LYS A 43 -0.26 -1.86 11.62
N ALA A 44 0.80 -2.17 12.35
CA ALA A 44 1.96 -2.89 11.82
C ALA A 44 1.64 -4.31 11.32
N ASP A 45 0.65 -4.99 11.91
CA ASP A 45 0.27 -6.37 11.57
C ASP A 45 -0.93 -6.47 10.62
N ASP A 46 -1.53 -5.33 10.25
CA ASP A 46 -2.61 -5.31 9.27
C ASP A 46 -2.00 -5.48 7.86
N LEU A 47 -2.75 -6.15 6.98
CA LEU A 47 -2.33 -6.40 5.60
C LEU A 47 -3.08 -5.48 4.64
N PRO A 48 -2.40 -4.88 3.65
CA PRO A 48 -3.05 -4.02 2.68
C PRO A 48 -4.00 -4.81 1.78
N GLN A 49 -5.11 -4.17 1.43
CA GLN A 49 -5.96 -4.61 0.34
C GLN A 49 -5.39 -4.10 -0.98
N ILE A 50 -5.30 -4.98 -1.97
CA ILE A 50 -4.75 -4.66 -3.28
C ILE A 50 -5.90 -4.58 -4.27
N ASP A 51 -5.94 -3.49 -5.02
CA ASP A 51 -6.79 -3.39 -6.20
C ASP A 51 -6.13 -4.19 -7.33
N PHE A 52 -6.70 -5.35 -7.63
CA PHE A 52 -6.22 -6.29 -8.63
C PHE A 52 -7.42 -6.82 -9.42
N PRO A 53 -7.28 -7.10 -10.74
CA PRO A 53 -8.41 -7.56 -11.56
C PRO A 53 -9.09 -8.85 -11.06
N TYR A 54 -8.37 -9.63 -10.24
CA TYR A 54 -8.88 -10.84 -9.60
C TYR A 54 -8.88 -10.68 -8.08
N ALA A 55 -9.76 -11.43 -7.41
CA ALA A 55 -9.83 -11.41 -5.96
C ALA A 55 -8.53 -11.97 -5.35
N VAL A 56 -7.80 -11.11 -4.63
CA VAL A 56 -6.54 -11.48 -3.97
C VAL A 56 -6.63 -11.26 -2.47
N LYS A 57 -5.81 -12.02 -1.74
CA LYS A 57 -5.56 -11.84 -0.31
C LYS A 57 -4.07 -11.66 -0.09
N THR A 58 -3.69 -10.50 0.45
CA THR A 58 -2.33 -10.29 0.94
C THR A 58 -2.07 -11.24 2.10
N ILE A 59 -0.93 -11.94 2.07
CA ILE A 59 -0.50 -12.86 3.13
C ILE A 59 0.79 -12.42 3.81
N LEU A 60 1.55 -11.54 3.15
CA LEU A 60 2.77 -10.96 3.71
C LEU A 60 2.91 -9.54 3.22
N PHE A 61 3.15 -8.63 4.16
CA PHE A 61 3.45 -7.23 3.88
C PHE A 61 4.53 -6.74 4.83
N SER A 62 5.48 -5.99 4.30
CA SER A 62 6.45 -5.25 5.10
C SER A 62 6.83 -3.99 4.35
N LEU A 63 6.59 -2.84 4.97
CA LEU A 63 7.12 -1.56 4.53
C LEU A 63 7.93 -0.96 5.68
N ARG A 64 9.25 -1.06 5.59
CA ARG A 64 10.22 -0.51 6.54
C ARG A 64 11.21 0.36 5.78
N ASP A 65 11.93 1.23 6.48
CA ASP A 65 12.77 2.31 5.92
C ASP A 65 13.62 1.98 4.67
N LYS A 66 14.02 0.71 4.49
CA LYS A 66 14.83 0.28 3.35
C LYS A 66 14.20 -0.81 2.48
N ASN A 67 13.07 -1.39 2.87
CA ASN A 67 12.52 -2.58 2.21
C ASN A 67 10.99 -2.50 2.10
N LEU A 68 10.50 -2.83 0.91
CA LEU A 68 9.11 -3.08 0.60
C LEU A 68 8.96 -4.54 0.15
N LEU A 69 8.09 -5.28 0.82
CA LEU A 69 7.69 -6.64 0.46
C LEU A 69 6.17 -6.72 0.45
N LEU A 70 5.61 -7.29 -0.61
CA LEU A 70 4.19 -7.60 -0.73
C LEU A 70 4.04 -8.97 -1.38
N VAL A 71 3.29 -9.85 -0.73
CA VAL A 71 2.89 -11.15 -1.29
C VAL A 71 1.39 -11.30 -1.16
N ALA A 72 0.73 -11.56 -2.27
CA ALA A 72 -0.69 -11.86 -2.32
C ALA A 72 -0.95 -13.16 -3.08
N VAL A 73 -1.92 -13.91 -2.59
CA VAL A 73 -2.41 -15.15 -3.20
C VAL A 73 -3.83 -14.95 -3.71
N ASP A 74 -4.30 -15.89 -4.51
CA ASP A 74 -5.70 -15.95 -4.87
C ASP A 74 -6.57 -16.08 -3.61
N LYS A 75 -7.69 -15.36 -3.57
CA LYS A 75 -8.56 -15.34 -2.39
C LYS A 75 -9.14 -16.73 -2.07
N ASP A 76 -9.43 -17.52 -3.10
CA ASP A 76 -10.11 -18.81 -2.98
C ASP A 76 -9.12 -20.00 -3.05
N ASP A 77 -7.90 -19.77 -3.55
CA ASP A 77 -6.82 -20.77 -3.61
C ASP A 77 -5.48 -20.20 -3.15
N ALA A 78 -5.14 -20.44 -1.88
CA ALA A 78 -3.88 -19.97 -1.29
C ALA A 78 -2.62 -20.63 -1.88
N SER A 79 -2.74 -21.72 -2.65
CA SER A 79 -1.60 -22.33 -3.35
C SER A 79 -1.17 -21.52 -4.58
N ARG A 80 -2.07 -20.67 -5.09
CA ARG A 80 -1.86 -19.84 -6.27
C ARG A 80 -1.38 -18.45 -5.87
N MET A 81 -0.08 -18.22 -6.01
CA MET A 81 0.50 -16.89 -5.84
C MET A 81 0.06 -15.97 -6.97
N ARG A 82 -0.49 -14.81 -6.62
CA ARG A 82 -0.97 -13.82 -7.57
C ARG A 82 -0.03 -12.65 -7.72
N ILE A 83 0.61 -12.22 -6.63
CA ILE A 83 1.51 -11.08 -6.62
C ILE A 83 2.69 -11.42 -5.70
N PHE A 84 3.89 -11.24 -6.21
CA PHE A 84 5.11 -11.15 -5.44
C PHE A 84 5.83 -9.86 -5.83
N LEU A 85 6.15 -9.02 -4.85
CA LEU A 85 6.85 -7.77 -5.06
C LEU A 85 7.86 -7.58 -3.95
N SER A 86 9.13 -7.39 -4.33
CA SER A 86 10.22 -7.11 -3.40
C SER A 86 11.06 -5.97 -3.95
N ALA A 87 11.20 -4.90 -3.17
CA ALA A 87 11.89 -3.69 -3.57
C ALA A 87 12.65 -3.06 -2.40
N GLN A 88 13.74 -2.37 -2.71
CA GLN A 88 14.59 -1.68 -1.73
C GLN A 88 14.62 -0.18 -1.99
N ALA A 89 14.75 0.61 -0.92
CA ALA A 89 14.82 2.05 -1.03
C ALA A 89 16.03 2.46 -1.90
N HIS A 90 15.78 3.31 -2.89
CA HIS A 90 16.81 3.82 -3.77
C HIS A 90 17.66 4.87 -3.04
N THR A 91 18.99 4.77 -3.12
CA THR A 91 19.91 5.64 -2.33
C THR A 91 19.84 7.12 -2.68
N LYS A 92 19.40 7.47 -3.89
CA LYS A 92 19.36 8.85 -4.41
C LYS A 92 17.96 9.37 -4.76
N LYS A 93 16.91 8.56 -4.61
CA LYS A 93 15.55 8.88 -5.07
C LYS A 93 14.55 8.45 -4.01
N GLN A 94 13.46 9.20 -3.84
CA GLN A 94 12.38 8.89 -2.90
C GLN A 94 11.46 7.79 -3.46
N ARG A 95 12.02 6.62 -3.77
CA ARG A 95 11.30 5.47 -4.33
C ARG A 95 11.97 4.15 -3.94
N TYR A 96 11.26 3.05 -4.14
CA TYR A 96 11.75 1.69 -3.98
C TYR A 96 11.90 1.05 -5.36
N ASP A 97 13.01 0.35 -5.58
CA ASP A 97 13.29 -0.38 -6.81
C ASP A 97 13.50 -1.86 -6.53
N GLY A 98 13.01 -2.72 -7.42
CA GLY A 98 13.17 -4.15 -7.23
C GLY A 98 12.61 -4.97 -8.36
N GLN A 99 12.02 -6.11 -8.01
CA GLN A 99 11.45 -7.08 -8.93
C GLN A 99 10.02 -7.44 -8.52
N PHE A 100 9.23 -7.84 -9.52
CA PHE A 100 7.90 -8.37 -9.33
C PHE A 100 7.71 -9.69 -10.09
N MET A 101 6.72 -10.46 -9.65
CA MET A 101 6.00 -11.46 -10.41
C MET A 101 4.50 -11.26 -10.15
N ALA A 102 3.68 -11.32 -11.20
CA ALA A 102 2.24 -11.21 -11.09
C ALA A 102 1.55 -12.24 -12.01
N ASP A 103 0.47 -12.84 -11.53
CA ASP A 103 -0.35 -13.77 -12.30
C ASP A 103 -1.66 -13.11 -12.74
N TYR A 104 -1.71 -12.65 -14.00
CA TYR A 104 -2.89 -12.03 -14.61
C TYR A 104 -3.79 -13.03 -15.34
N GLY A 105 -3.47 -14.32 -15.27
CA GLY A 105 -4.26 -15.34 -15.94
C GLY A 105 -5.54 -15.64 -15.15
N GLY A 106 -6.69 -15.71 -15.81
CA GLY A 106 -7.95 -16.06 -15.15
C GLY A 106 -7.97 -17.54 -14.72
N ASN A 107 -8.45 -18.40 -15.62
CA ASN A 107 -8.50 -19.85 -15.41
C ASN A 107 -7.19 -20.59 -15.74
N GLN A 108 -6.22 -19.88 -16.32
CA GLN A 108 -4.89 -20.38 -16.64
C GLN A 108 -3.84 -19.50 -15.95
N LEU A 109 -2.61 -19.99 -15.84
CA LEU A 109 -1.48 -19.20 -15.33
C LEU A 109 -0.97 -18.28 -16.44
N GLN A 110 -0.81 -17.00 -16.13
CA GLN A 110 -0.10 -16.04 -16.98
C GLN A 110 0.83 -15.23 -16.09
N LEU A 111 2.09 -15.67 -16.01
CA LEU A 111 3.10 -15.07 -15.16
C LEU A 111 3.84 -13.98 -15.93
N ASP A 112 3.65 -12.74 -15.46
CA ASP A 112 4.41 -11.57 -15.89
C ASP A 112 5.42 -11.22 -14.79
N ASN A 113 6.65 -10.88 -15.15
CA ASN A 113 7.70 -10.55 -14.18
C ASN A 113 8.68 -9.52 -14.75
N GLY A 114 9.36 -8.83 -13.85
CA GLY A 114 10.39 -7.87 -14.24
C GLY A 114 10.66 -6.82 -13.19
N PRO A 115 11.32 -5.72 -13.59
CA PRO A 115 11.61 -4.62 -12.68
C PRO A 115 10.35 -3.89 -12.22
N VAL A 116 10.38 -3.41 -10.98
CA VAL A 116 9.30 -2.59 -10.40
C VAL A 116 9.87 -1.32 -9.77
N SER A 117 9.12 -0.23 -9.84
CA SER A 117 9.40 1.03 -9.16
C SER A 117 8.20 1.49 -8.35
N CYS A 118 8.37 1.64 -7.04
CA CYS A 118 7.29 2.00 -6.12
C CYS A 118 7.54 3.35 -5.44
N GLU A 119 6.50 4.16 -5.37
CA GLU A 119 6.51 5.47 -4.70
C GLU A 119 5.50 5.48 -3.55
N ILE A 120 5.87 6.13 -2.45
CA ILE A 120 4.95 6.42 -1.34
C ILE A 120 4.34 7.79 -1.59
N LYS A 121 3.00 7.85 -1.62
CA LYS A 121 2.21 9.08 -1.79
C LYS A 121 1.45 9.42 -0.52
#